data_AF-A0A9P6EAT6-F1
#
_entry.id   AF-A0A9P6EAT6-F1
#
_cell.length_a   1.000
_cell.length_b   1.000
_cell.length_c   1.000
_cell.angle_alpha   90.00
_cell.angle_beta   90.00
_cell.angle_gamma   90.00
#
_symmetry.space_group_name_H-M   'P 1'
#
loop_
_entity.id
_entity.type
_entity.pdbx_description
1 polymer ?
#
loop_
_entity_poly.entity_id
_entity_poly.type
_entity_poly.pdbx_seq_one_letter_code
_entity_poly.pdbx_strand_id
1 'polypeptide(L)'
;MLDTSTFAHSSLAVRDNAVKNVIFKAAAILLQFFLTQVFAFIAFKWNDYTAFLMFSETLAQKAFFAISRSFNSRALLVLTFAVLAVAFGFYDTLLWALDSPGYITQRTTKPASSLASNLLQNPQYIISINNPSRHLEDMNVDEAITSNIFKPGFNFSLQAIENIGPRDTVLSPGNITETGARIWLDNEGFSVGLDQGFAVTIKYACPMIPLPDSLTSQAWKCTVNNTDALDTLLNRVGDVQVWWYGVNNTELIQVERKDNPWQSLGAGGGTAVMKQIFTITKGRRRHTFLETVLKITMITTSPPFEDSDVTDLIRRTWSPDPSQPIDNNTQAFVDMALQYEHSNKSLTFGVNLEEQNSVASSSIELLNVLNSASGDFDYTVLRIGSVNITLLRSEDIEDAPQPFIDCSVASTNIATGGQVQSSNCYKSFDPLQNKTFMGQVDTSSVLIFTNVIGDGTSSKSVASFNQTGYDWFKTREGRIDDLLTARGVLLGGNKDIVHVTVLQNVAAVSYLQIFLTVLPLALALFAWILTLLSPMSYYQHSLLAAVATTTHLTPSSERSGTCKKVSTLRNPPELTLVRLSDEHTVIQTADGGMVAHMGEQFLRQRALHPMDSPIAVHTPTKQEMQILMDPPFLQAI
;
A
#
# COMPACT_ATOMS: atom_id res chain seq x y z
N MET A 1 -16.16 -11.73 -13.47
CA MET A 1 -17.08 -10.74 -14.08
C MET A 1 -18.51 -11.15 -13.75
N LEU A 2 -19.13 -10.46 -12.79
CA LEU A 2 -20.56 -10.43 -12.50
C LEU A 2 -20.80 -8.97 -12.06
N ASP A 3 -20.92 -8.08 -13.06
CA ASP A 3 -21.08 -6.62 -12.89
C ASP A 3 -22.53 -6.23 -12.58
N THR A 4 -23.12 -6.84 -11.56
CA THR A 4 -24.39 -6.38 -10.99
C THR A 4 -24.27 -6.28 -9.48
N SER A 5 -23.34 -5.45 -8.99
CA SER A 5 -23.27 -5.15 -7.56
C SER A 5 -24.52 -4.36 -7.16
N THR A 6 -25.42 -5.00 -6.42
CA THR A 6 -26.60 -4.41 -5.75
C THR A 6 -26.23 -3.52 -4.56
N PHE A 7 -25.02 -2.98 -4.55
CA PHE A 7 -24.42 -2.20 -3.47
C PHE A 7 -24.04 -0.82 -4.00
N ALA A 8 -24.38 0.22 -3.23
CA ALA A 8 -23.96 1.57 -3.52
C ALA A 8 -22.63 1.85 -2.81
N HIS A 9 -21.77 2.63 -3.46
CA HIS A 9 -20.61 3.21 -2.81
C HIS A 9 -21.08 4.10 -1.65
N SER A 10 -20.65 3.77 -0.43
CA SER A 10 -20.83 4.66 0.70
C SER A 10 -19.59 5.53 0.83
N SER A 11 -19.78 6.84 1.00
CA SER A 11 -18.70 7.79 1.30
C SER A 11 -18.19 7.69 2.75
N LEU A 12 -18.73 6.76 3.53
CA LEU A 12 -18.36 6.55 4.94
C LEU A 12 -17.04 5.75 5.00
N ALA A 13 -16.04 6.31 5.68
CA ALA A 13 -14.73 5.72 5.87
C ALA A 13 -14.79 4.47 6.77
N VAL A 14 -13.76 3.63 6.73
CA VAL A 14 -13.67 2.39 7.54
C VAL A 14 -13.75 2.65 9.07
N ARG A 15 -13.42 3.88 9.51
CA ARG A 15 -13.54 4.34 10.90
C ARG A 15 -15.00 4.69 11.29
N ASP A 16 -15.93 4.67 10.34
CA ASP A 16 -17.33 5.13 10.48
C ASP A 16 -18.33 4.02 10.85
N ASN A 17 -17.86 2.87 11.36
CA ASN A 17 -18.74 1.94 12.07
C ASN A 17 -19.49 2.63 13.22
N ALA A 18 -18.89 3.66 13.82
CA ALA A 18 -19.56 4.52 14.80
C ALA A 18 -20.73 5.31 14.18
N VAL A 19 -20.54 5.89 12.98
CA VAL A 19 -21.59 6.66 12.30
C VAL A 19 -22.74 5.74 11.85
N LYS A 20 -22.42 4.56 11.28
CA LYS A 20 -23.43 3.52 10.97
C LYS A 20 -24.24 3.14 12.22
N ASN A 21 -23.56 2.94 13.35
CA ASN A 21 -24.23 2.61 14.61
C ASN A 21 -25.20 3.70 15.07
N VAL A 22 -24.79 4.97 15.00
CA VAL A 22 -25.67 6.11 15.34
C VAL A 22 -26.89 6.16 14.42
N ILE A 23 -26.71 5.98 13.11
CA ILE A 23 -27.80 6.01 12.13
C ILE A 23 -28.77 4.84 12.37
N PHE A 24 -28.27 3.62 12.57
CA PHE A 24 -29.11 2.44 12.82
C PHE A 24 -29.87 2.57 14.15
N LYS A 25 -29.23 3.13 15.18
CA LYS A 25 -29.91 3.40 16.45
C LYS A 25 -30.99 4.46 16.31
N ALA A 26 -30.73 5.53 15.56
CA ALA A 26 -31.73 6.55 15.28
C ALA A 26 -32.94 5.96 14.53
N ALA A 27 -32.70 5.11 13.52
CA ALA A 27 -33.76 4.42 12.79
C ALA A 27 -34.60 3.51 13.71
N ALA A 28 -33.97 2.77 14.63
CA ALA A 28 -34.68 1.95 15.61
C ALA A 28 -35.52 2.79 16.59
N ILE A 29 -35.01 3.92 17.08
CA ILE A 29 -35.75 4.85 17.95
C ILE A 29 -36.98 5.42 17.21
N LEU A 30 -36.82 5.84 15.95
CA LEU A 30 -37.92 6.34 15.13
C LEU A 30 -39.00 5.27 14.90
N LEU A 31 -38.59 4.02 14.69
CA LEU A 31 -39.52 2.90 14.53
C LEU A 31 -40.29 2.61 15.83
N GLN A 32 -39.64 2.69 16.99
CA GLN A 32 -40.30 2.58 18.30
C GLN A 32 -41.27 3.73 18.56
N PHE A 33 -40.90 4.96 18.17
CA PHE A 33 -41.79 6.11 18.24
C PHE A 33 -43.03 5.90 17.38
N PHE A 34 -42.87 5.47 16.12
CA PHE A 34 -43.97 5.11 15.23
C PHE A 34 -44.92 4.10 15.87
N LEU A 35 -44.37 2.99 16.39
CA LEU A 35 -45.16 1.94 17.04
C LEU A 35 -46.00 2.48 18.20
N THR A 36 -45.37 3.26 19.08
CA THR A 36 -46.03 3.83 20.26
C THR A 36 -47.17 4.76 19.87
N GLN A 37 -46.96 5.63 18.87
CA GLN A 37 -47.97 6.58 18.41
C GLN A 37 -49.14 5.90 17.71
N VAL A 38 -48.89 4.89 16.87
CA VAL A 38 -49.95 4.15 16.18
C VAL A 38 -50.80 3.38 17.19
N PHE A 39 -50.19 2.70 18.15
CA PHE A 39 -50.93 1.95 19.16
C PHE A 39 -51.68 2.87 20.13
N ALA A 40 -51.12 4.04 20.46
CA ALA A 40 -51.85 5.08 21.20
C ALA A 40 -53.08 5.57 20.43
N PHE A 41 -52.97 5.77 19.12
CA PHE A 41 -54.10 6.13 18.27
C PHE A 41 -55.19 5.05 18.22
N ILE A 42 -54.80 3.78 18.11
CA ILE A 42 -55.75 2.66 18.12
C ILE A 42 -56.48 2.59 19.47
N ALA A 43 -55.74 2.70 20.58
CA ALA A 43 -56.31 2.73 21.92
C ALA A 43 -57.27 3.91 22.11
N PHE A 44 -56.93 5.09 21.58
CA PHE A 44 -57.81 6.26 21.54
C PHE A 44 -59.10 5.97 20.75
N LYS A 45 -59.00 5.41 19.54
CA LYS A 45 -60.18 5.06 18.73
C LYS A 45 -61.08 4.01 19.38
N TRP A 46 -60.50 3.12 20.18
CA TRP A 46 -61.24 2.09 20.90
C TRP A 46 -61.69 2.53 22.30
N ASN A 47 -61.42 3.79 22.69
CA ASN A 47 -61.70 4.34 24.03
C ASN A 47 -61.14 3.46 25.16
N ASP A 48 -59.96 2.86 24.97
CA ASP A 48 -59.36 1.94 25.92
C ASP A 48 -58.09 2.51 26.58
N TYR A 49 -58.34 3.37 27.56
CA TYR A 49 -57.27 4.06 28.29
C TYR A 49 -56.39 3.08 29.09
N THR A 50 -56.97 2.00 29.62
CA THR A 50 -56.21 1.00 30.38
C THR A 50 -55.17 0.31 29.49
N ALA A 51 -55.52 -0.08 28.26
CA ALA A 51 -54.55 -0.68 27.35
C ALA A 51 -53.44 0.31 26.95
N PHE A 52 -53.77 1.59 26.78
CA PHE A 52 -52.78 2.65 26.57
C PHE A 52 -51.77 2.76 27.72
N LEU A 53 -52.25 2.75 28.97
CA LEU A 53 -51.37 2.78 30.15
C LEU A 53 -50.42 1.59 30.18
N MET A 54 -50.94 0.40 29.85
CA MET A 54 -50.16 -0.83 29.80
C MET A 54 -49.02 -0.80 28.77
N PHE A 55 -49.01 0.10 27.78
CA PHE A 55 -47.88 0.22 26.84
C PHE A 55 -46.60 0.74 27.52
N SER A 56 -46.73 1.55 28.56
CA SER A 56 -45.58 2.08 29.32
C SER A 56 -45.03 1.10 30.35
N GLU A 57 -45.77 0.03 30.64
CA GLU A 57 -45.44 -0.95 31.68
C GLU A 57 -44.38 -1.97 31.24
N THR A 58 -43.85 -2.71 32.22
CA THR A 58 -42.89 -3.79 31.97
C THR A 58 -43.51 -4.95 31.17
N LEU A 59 -42.66 -5.73 30.49
CA LEU A 59 -43.11 -6.91 29.72
C LEU A 59 -43.87 -7.93 30.59
N ALA A 60 -43.43 -8.13 31.84
CA ALA A 60 -44.11 -9.02 32.78
C ALA A 60 -45.54 -8.55 33.08
N GLN A 61 -45.71 -7.25 33.35
CA GLN A 61 -47.01 -6.65 33.63
C GLN A 61 -47.95 -6.72 32.42
N LYS A 62 -47.41 -6.47 31.21
CA LYS A 62 -48.14 -6.66 29.93
C LYS A 62 -48.61 -8.10 29.74
N ALA A 63 -47.79 -9.10 30.08
CA ALA A 63 -48.14 -10.51 29.99
C ALA A 63 -49.22 -10.90 31.01
N PHE A 64 -49.09 -10.48 32.27
CA PHE A 64 -50.12 -10.71 33.29
C PHE A 64 -51.46 -10.06 32.92
N PHE A 65 -51.44 -8.86 32.35
CA PHE A 65 -52.65 -8.20 31.85
C PHE A 65 -53.33 -8.99 30.73
N ALA A 66 -52.55 -9.57 29.80
CA ALA A 66 -53.10 -10.37 28.72
C ALA A 66 -53.74 -11.68 29.22
N ILE A 67 -53.06 -12.37 30.15
CA ILE A 67 -53.50 -13.64 30.74
C ILE A 67 -54.75 -13.43 31.62
N SER A 68 -54.74 -12.41 32.49
CA SER A 68 -55.86 -12.12 33.41
C SER A 68 -57.16 -11.73 32.71
N ARG A 69 -57.08 -11.28 31.45
CA ARG A 69 -58.24 -10.89 30.64
C ARG A 69 -58.60 -11.88 29.53
N SER A 70 -58.08 -13.11 29.62
CA SER A 70 -58.42 -14.22 28.71
C SER A 70 -58.29 -13.87 27.22
N PHE A 71 -57.27 -13.08 26.85
CA PHE A 71 -57.02 -12.68 25.46
C PHE A 71 -58.19 -11.98 24.76
N ASN A 72 -59.00 -11.20 25.48
CA ASN A 72 -59.98 -10.31 24.84
C ASN A 72 -59.30 -9.29 23.89
N SER A 73 -60.08 -8.58 23.06
CA SER A 73 -59.54 -7.66 22.04
C SER A 73 -58.56 -6.61 22.59
N ARG A 74 -58.73 -6.22 23.87
CA ARG A 74 -57.90 -5.23 24.58
C ARG A 74 -56.58 -5.84 25.06
N ALA A 75 -56.65 -7.05 25.61
CA ALA A 75 -55.49 -7.87 25.96
C ALA A 75 -54.65 -8.21 24.72
N LEU A 76 -55.30 -8.54 23.60
CA LEU A 76 -54.63 -8.81 22.34
C LEU A 76 -53.88 -7.59 21.81
N LEU A 77 -54.44 -6.38 21.94
CA LEU A 77 -53.79 -5.13 21.56
C LEU A 77 -52.52 -4.86 22.39
N VAL A 78 -52.56 -5.07 23.71
CA VAL A 78 -51.37 -4.94 24.60
C VAL A 78 -50.32 -6.01 24.28
N LEU A 79 -50.74 -7.25 24.03
CA LEU A 79 -49.84 -8.34 23.66
C LEU A 79 -49.16 -8.07 22.29
N THR A 80 -49.92 -7.62 21.31
CA THR A 80 -49.40 -7.29 19.96
C THR A 80 -48.40 -6.15 20.05
N PHE A 81 -48.69 -5.11 20.84
CA PHE A 81 -47.73 -4.05 21.12
C PHE A 81 -46.46 -4.58 21.77
N ALA A 82 -46.57 -5.45 22.78
CA ALA A 82 -45.41 -6.03 23.47
C ALA A 82 -44.49 -6.81 22.53
N VAL A 83 -45.06 -7.67 21.67
CA VAL A 83 -44.29 -8.46 20.69
C VAL A 83 -43.60 -7.56 19.67
N LEU A 84 -44.32 -6.57 19.11
CA LEU A 84 -43.74 -5.65 18.13
C LEU A 84 -42.68 -4.73 18.75
N ALA A 85 -42.87 -4.29 19.99
CA ALA A 85 -41.89 -3.45 20.69
C ALA A 85 -40.57 -4.18 20.91
N VAL A 86 -40.63 -5.48 21.25
CA VAL A 86 -39.44 -6.33 21.35
C VAL A 86 -38.81 -6.53 19.97
N ALA A 87 -39.59 -6.90 18.95
CA ALA A 87 -39.09 -7.13 17.60
C ALA A 87 -38.41 -5.87 17.01
N PHE A 88 -39.03 -4.70 17.17
CA PHE A 88 -38.45 -3.42 16.72
C PHE A 88 -37.27 -2.97 17.59
N GLY A 89 -37.16 -3.45 18.83
CA GLY A 89 -35.99 -3.26 19.67
C GLY A 89 -34.71 -3.90 19.11
N PHE A 90 -34.84 -4.94 18.28
CA PHE A 90 -33.73 -5.60 17.59
C PHE A 90 -33.49 -5.07 16.17
N TYR A 91 -34.17 -3.99 15.78
CA TYR A 91 -34.11 -3.47 14.42
C TYR A 91 -32.71 -3.00 13.99
N ASP A 92 -32.00 -2.35 14.91
CA ASP A 92 -30.60 -1.95 14.72
C ASP A 92 -29.68 -3.15 14.45
N THR A 93 -29.88 -4.23 15.19
CA THR A 93 -29.14 -5.49 15.06
C THR A 93 -29.45 -6.18 13.74
N LEU A 94 -30.69 -6.09 13.26
CA LEU A 94 -31.10 -6.64 11.97
C LEU A 94 -30.50 -5.86 10.79
N LEU A 95 -30.36 -4.53 10.90
CA LEU A 95 -29.64 -3.72 9.91
C LEU A 95 -28.16 -4.08 9.82
N TRP A 96 -27.54 -4.39 10.97
CA TRP A 96 -26.18 -4.92 11.03
C TRP A 96 -26.07 -6.34 10.44
N ALA A 97 -27.03 -7.22 10.72
CA ALA A 97 -27.04 -8.58 10.18
C ALA A 97 -27.17 -8.62 8.64
N LEU A 98 -27.78 -7.59 8.05
CA LEU A 98 -27.89 -7.42 6.59
C LEU A 98 -26.64 -6.78 5.95
N ASP A 99 -25.61 -6.42 6.72
CA ASP A 99 -24.38 -5.72 6.26
C ASP A 99 -23.32 -6.65 5.66
N SER A 100 -23.74 -7.59 4.80
CA SER A 100 -22.82 -8.53 4.12
C SER A 100 -22.86 -8.35 2.60
N PRO A 101 -21.73 -8.05 1.93
CA PRO A 101 -20.38 -7.81 2.46
C PRO A 101 -20.22 -6.35 2.91
N GLY A 102 -19.86 -6.12 4.19
CA GLY A 102 -19.69 -4.77 4.75
C GLY A 102 -18.59 -3.91 4.10
N TYR A 103 -17.75 -4.54 3.26
CA TYR A 103 -16.70 -3.89 2.49
C TYR A 103 -16.68 -4.39 1.05
N ILE A 104 -16.37 -3.49 0.12
CA ILE A 104 -16.01 -3.82 -1.26
C ILE A 104 -14.58 -3.38 -1.53
N THR A 105 -13.81 -4.24 -2.19
CA THR A 105 -12.47 -3.87 -2.64
C THR A 105 -12.60 -3.07 -3.93
N GLN A 106 -12.27 -1.79 -3.87
CA GLN A 106 -12.22 -0.92 -5.03
C GLN A 106 -10.81 -0.92 -5.59
N ARG A 107 -10.72 -1.15 -6.90
CA ARG A 107 -9.49 -0.98 -7.68
C ARG A 107 -9.46 0.44 -8.24
N THR A 108 -8.47 1.23 -7.85
CA THR A 108 -8.27 2.58 -8.40
C THR A 108 -6.87 2.71 -8.96
N THR A 109 -6.73 3.31 -10.14
CA THR A 109 -5.43 3.62 -10.72
C THR A 109 -5.11 5.08 -10.46
N LYS A 110 -3.92 5.35 -9.90
CA LYS A 110 -3.46 6.69 -9.57
C LYS A 110 -2.00 6.88 -10.02
N PRO A 111 -1.57 8.10 -10.35
CA PRO A 111 -0.16 8.39 -10.57
C PRO A 111 0.63 8.19 -9.27
N ALA A 112 1.86 7.68 -9.36
CA ALA A 112 2.68 7.35 -8.20
C ALA A 112 3.07 8.59 -7.38
N SER A 113 3.17 9.76 -8.02
CA SER A 113 3.41 11.04 -7.34
C SER A 113 2.35 11.37 -6.29
N SER A 114 1.08 11.04 -6.54
CA SER A 114 -0.02 11.22 -5.58
C SER A 114 0.12 10.34 -4.33
N LEU A 115 0.96 9.30 -4.41
CA LEU A 115 1.24 8.34 -3.35
C LEU A 115 2.62 8.56 -2.70
N ALA A 116 3.28 9.69 -2.97
CA ALA A 116 4.64 9.95 -2.48
C ALA A 116 4.77 9.88 -0.95
N SER A 117 3.72 10.23 -0.20
CA SER A 117 3.69 10.14 1.27
C SER A 117 3.68 8.69 1.80
N ASN A 118 3.25 7.74 0.97
CA ASN A 118 3.20 6.31 1.28
C ASN A 118 4.49 5.58 0.88
N LEU A 119 5.39 6.21 0.12
CA LEU A 119 6.68 5.63 -0.23
C LEU A 119 7.52 5.43 1.03
N LEU A 120 8.35 4.38 1.03
CA LEU A 120 9.38 4.21 2.03
C LEU A 120 10.42 5.32 1.91
N GLN A 121 10.98 5.74 3.04
CA GLN A 121 12.08 6.70 3.03
C GLN A 121 13.30 6.10 2.34
N ASN A 122 13.64 4.85 2.62
CA ASN A 122 14.74 4.14 1.97
C ASN A 122 14.19 2.88 1.30
N PRO A 123 13.59 3.00 0.09
CA PRO A 123 13.08 1.84 -0.63
C PRO A 123 14.23 0.94 -1.05
N GLN A 124 14.00 -0.37 -1.03
CA GLN A 124 15.01 -1.33 -1.49
C GLN A 124 15.20 -1.16 -3.00
N TYR A 125 16.41 -0.90 -3.50
CA TYR A 125 16.63 -0.76 -4.93
C TYR A 125 17.14 -2.06 -5.58
N ILE A 126 17.69 -2.99 -4.80
CA ILE A 126 18.22 -4.28 -5.28
C ILE A 126 17.25 -5.40 -4.95
N ILE A 127 16.81 -6.12 -5.97
CA ILE A 127 15.95 -7.30 -5.89
C ILE A 127 16.80 -8.49 -6.31
N SER A 128 16.99 -9.46 -5.40
CA SER A 128 17.65 -10.72 -5.73
C SER A 128 16.63 -11.85 -5.72
N ILE A 129 16.52 -12.55 -6.84
CA ILE A 129 15.65 -13.71 -6.99
C ILE A 129 16.56 -14.93 -7.16
N ASN A 130 16.43 -15.87 -6.25
CA ASN A 130 17.18 -17.12 -6.24
C ASN A 130 16.20 -18.29 -6.33
N ASN A 131 16.45 -19.25 -7.22
CA ASN A 131 15.62 -20.45 -7.36
C ASN A 131 16.42 -21.74 -7.08
N PRO A 132 16.78 -22.01 -5.81
CA PRO A 132 17.54 -23.20 -5.47
C PRO A 132 16.74 -24.49 -5.69
N SER A 133 15.40 -24.43 -5.59
CA SER A 133 14.52 -25.58 -5.81
C SER A 133 14.38 -25.95 -7.29
N ARG A 134 14.81 -25.10 -8.23
CA ARG A 134 14.67 -25.29 -9.69
C ARG A 134 13.22 -25.45 -10.18
N HIS A 135 12.24 -25.02 -9.39
CA HIS A 135 10.83 -25.01 -9.77
C HIS A 135 10.45 -23.59 -10.19
N LEU A 136 10.26 -23.37 -11.49
CA LEU A 136 9.99 -22.02 -12.05
C LEU A 136 8.56 -21.53 -11.78
N GLU A 137 7.65 -22.44 -11.43
CA GLU A 137 6.24 -22.14 -11.15
C GLU A 137 6.04 -21.41 -9.81
N ASP A 138 6.93 -21.63 -8.84
CA ASP A 138 6.87 -21.02 -7.52
C ASP A 138 7.38 -19.57 -7.51
N MET A 139 7.98 -19.11 -8.62
CA MET A 139 8.59 -17.79 -8.70
C MET A 139 7.57 -16.70 -9.07
N ASN A 140 7.26 -15.84 -8.10
CA ASN A 140 6.47 -14.63 -8.36
C ASN A 140 7.36 -13.39 -8.59
N VAL A 141 7.77 -13.18 -9.84
CA VAL A 141 8.66 -12.07 -10.22
C VAL A 141 7.98 -10.71 -10.08
N ASP A 142 6.70 -10.61 -10.43
CA ASP A 142 5.94 -9.36 -10.35
C ASP A 142 5.89 -8.85 -8.90
N GLU A 143 5.63 -9.74 -7.94
CA GLU A 143 5.64 -9.39 -6.52
C GLU A 143 7.05 -9.04 -6.02
N ALA A 144 8.07 -9.80 -6.42
CA ALA A 144 9.46 -9.52 -6.06
C ALA A 144 9.89 -8.12 -6.57
N ILE A 145 9.60 -7.78 -7.83
CA ILE A 145 9.91 -6.47 -8.43
C ILE A 145 9.05 -5.35 -7.85
N THR A 146 7.89 -5.62 -7.26
CA THR A 146 7.06 -4.57 -6.65
C THR A 146 7.25 -4.44 -5.14
N SER A 147 7.87 -5.41 -4.49
CA SER A 147 8.08 -5.43 -3.04
C SER A 147 8.90 -4.24 -2.51
N ASN A 148 8.69 -3.85 -1.25
CA ASN A 148 9.50 -2.87 -0.53
C ASN A 148 9.65 -1.48 -1.20
N ILE A 149 8.59 -1.01 -1.88
CA ILE A 149 8.48 0.36 -2.42
C ILE A 149 7.67 1.26 -1.46
N PHE A 150 6.51 0.77 -1.01
CA PHE A 150 5.58 1.50 -0.15
C PHE A 150 5.58 0.96 1.29
N LYS A 151 5.05 1.76 2.23
CA LYS A 151 4.87 1.39 3.63
C LYS A 151 3.98 0.14 3.77
N PRO A 152 4.19 -0.69 4.81
CA PRO A 152 3.37 -1.88 5.07
C PRO A 152 1.87 -1.58 5.15
N GLY A 153 1.04 -2.54 4.72
CA GLY A 153 -0.42 -2.40 4.69
C GLY A 153 -0.98 -1.70 3.45
N PHE A 154 -0.12 -1.33 2.50
CA PHE A 154 -0.51 -0.77 1.20
C PHE A 154 -0.56 -1.89 0.16
N ASN A 155 -1.76 -2.23 -0.33
CA ASN A 155 -1.93 -3.22 -1.39
C ASN A 155 -1.96 -2.52 -2.75
N PHE A 156 -0.96 -2.83 -3.58
CA PHE A 156 -0.80 -2.19 -4.88
C PHE A 156 -0.21 -3.15 -5.91
N SER A 157 -0.44 -2.82 -7.18
CA SER A 157 0.32 -3.38 -8.29
C SER A 157 0.87 -2.25 -9.16
N LEU A 158 2.13 -2.43 -9.56
CA LEU A 158 2.81 -1.51 -10.47
C LEU A 158 2.37 -1.82 -11.90
N GLN A 159 2.10 -0.78 -12.68
CA GLN A 159 1.77 -0.91 -14.09
C GLN A 159 2.99 -0.59 -14.96
N ALA A 160 2.99 -1.15 -16.17
CA ALA A 160 3.96 -0.78 -17.20
C ALA A 160 3.79 0.69 -17.58
N ILE A 161 4.87 1.34 -18.02
CA ILE A 161 4.83 2.70 -18.52
C ILE A 161 4.50 2.66 -20.02
N GLU A 162 3.29 3.09 -20.39
CA GLU A 162 2.84 3.05 -21.81
C GLU A 162 3.65 3.97 -22.72
N ASN A 163 4.10 5.12 -22.21
CA ASN A 163 4.94 6.05 -22.96
C ASN A 163 6.05 6.61 -22.06
N ILE A 164 7.25 6.05 -22.21
CA ILE A 164 8.40 6.48 -21.45
C ILE A 164 8.99 7.81 -21.93
N GLY A 165 8.58 8.34 -23.09
CA GLY A 165 9.08 9.60 -23.63
C GLY A 165 10.20 9.43 -24.67
N PRO A 166 10.76 10.54 -25.18
CA PRO A 166 11.71 10.53 -26.29
C PRO A 166 13.10 10.02 -25.88
N ARG A 167 13.85 9.56 -26.87
CA ARG A 167 15.26 9.18 -26.76
C ARG A 167 16.06 10.18 -27.56
N ASP A 168 16.85 10.98 -26.87
CA ASP A 168 17.69 11.98 -27.50
C ASP A 168 19.14 11.55 -27.40
N THR A 169 19.72 11.28 -28.57
CA THR A 169 21.09 10.85 -28.81
C THR A 169 21.71 11.68 -29.92
N VAL A 170 23.03 11.76 -29.94
CA VAL A 170 23.80 12.37 -31.00
C VAL A 170 24.47 11.30 -31.85
N LEU A 171 24.79 11.63 -33.12
CA LEU A 171 25.60 10.74 -33.97
C LEU A 171 27.02 10.59 -33.41
N SER A 172 27.56 9.38 -33.49
CA SER A 172 28.93 9.10 -33.08
C SER A 172 29.92 10.03 -33.81
N PRO A 173 30.80 10.75 -33.11
CA PRO A 173 31.73 11.71 -33.68
C PRO A 173 32.94 11.06 -34.36
N GLY A 174 33.13 9.74 -34.18
CA GLY A 174 34.30 9.02 -34.68
C GLY A 174 34.02 7.54 -34.94
N ASN A 175 35.06 6.81 -35.33
CA ASN A 175 34.97 5.37 -35.55
C ASN A 175 34.97 4.63 -34.20
N ILE A 176 34.19 3.55 -34.08
CA ILE A 176 34.18 2.66 -32.91
C ILE A 176 35.57 2.15 -32.53
N THR A 177 36.53 2.11 -33.46
CA THR A 177 37.93 1.71 -33.15
C THR A 177 38.71 2.76 -32.35
N GLU A 178 38.37 4.04 -32.46
CA GLU A 178 39.04 5.13 -31.78
C GLU A 178 38.39 5.45 -30.44
N THR A 179 37.06 5.36 -30.39
CA THR A 179 36.27 5.70 -29.20
C THR A 179 35.81 4.46 -28.43
N GLY A 180 35.73 3.30 -29.08
CA GLY A 180 34.99 2.14 -28.59
C GLY A 180 33.48 2.37 -28.55
N ALA A 181 32.76 1.30 -28.21
CA ALA A 181 31.31 1.23 -28.37
C ALA A 181 30.58 2.04 -27.29
N ARG A 182 29.83 3.08 -27.70
CA ARG A 182 29.16 4.02 -26.79
C ARG A 182 27.87 4.60 -27.37
N ILE A 183 26.96 4.98 -26.48
CA ILE A 183 25.79 5.82 -26.76
C ILE A 183 26.19 7.28 -26.50
N TRP A 184 26.14 8.12 -27.54
CA TRP A 184 26.50 9.52 -27.47
C TRP A 184 25.30 10.38 -27.07
N LEU A 185 25.47 11.17 -26.01
CA LEU A 185 24.39 11.94 -25.40
C LEU A 185 24.47 13.43 -25.74
N ASP A 186 25.67 13.93 -26.07
CA ASP A 186 25.86 15.28 -26.59
C ASP A 186 26.99 15.35 -27.64
N ASN A 187 27.10 16.51 -28.29
CA ASN A 187 28.16 16.81 -29.27
C ASN A 187 29.52 17.11 -28.62
N GLU A 188 29.59 17.22 -27.30
CA GLU A 188 30.78 17.64 -26.56
C GLU A 188 31.62 16.43 -26.09
N GLY A 189 31.03 15.24 -26.08
CA GLY A 189 31.70 13.98 -25.76
C GLY A 189 31.11 13.24 -24.56
N PHE A 190 30.00 13.72 -23.99
CA PHE A 190 29.27 13.01 -22.95
C PHE A 190 28.64 11.74 -23.55
N SER A 191 29.06 10.60 -23.03
CA SER A 191 28.64 9.30 -23.57
C SER A 191 28.62 8.23 -22.49
N VAL A 192 27.86 7.17 -22.76
CA VAL A 192 27.68 6.02 -21.86
C VAL A 192 27.91 4.77 -22.67
N GLY A 193 28.55 3.77 -22.09
CA GLY A 193 29.02 2.64 -22.85
C GLY A 193 29.60 1.55 -21.98
N LEU A 194 30.18 0.57 -22.63
CA LEU A 194 30.63 -0.66 -22.01
C LEU A 194 31.98 -0.46 -21.32
N ASP A 195 32.26 -1.26 -20.28
CA ASP A 195 33.61 -1.36 -19.72
C ASP A 195 34.60 -1.87 -20.77
N GLN A 196 35.41 -0.97 -21.31
CA GLN A 196 36.48 -1.33 -22.25
C GLN A 196 37.63 -2.08 -21.55
N GLY A 197 37.74 -2.01 -20.22
CA GLY A 197 38.69 -2.79 -19.43
C GLY A 197 38.42 -4.29 -19.46
N PHE A 198 37.18 -4.70 -19.75
CA PHE A 198 36.82 -6.09 -19.98
C PHE A 198 37.48 -6.67 -21.24
N ALA A 199 37.61 -5.87 -22.30
CA ALA A 199 38.26 -6.30 -23.54
C ALA A 199 39.76 -5.97 -23.58
N VAL A 200 40.22 -5.06 -22.70
CA VAL A 200 41.62 -4.65 -22.58
C VAL A 200 42.04 -4.74 -21.12
N THR A 201 42.35 -5.95 -20.64
CA THR A 201 43.16 -6.06 -19.41
C THR A 201 44.40 -5.20 -19.60
N ILE A 202 44.64 -4.22 -18.72
CA ILE A 202 45.67 -3.17 -18.87
C ILE A 202 47.10 -3.74 -19.06
N LYS A 203 47.32 -5.00 -18.68
CA LYS A 203 48.57 -5.75 -18.92
C LYS A 203 48.73 -6.27 -20.36
N TYR A 204 47.64 -6.51 -21.07
CA TYR A 204 47.58 -7.15 -22.39
C TYR A 204 46.81 -6.25 -23.34
N ALA A 205 47.53 -5.49 -24.17
CA ALA A 205 46.93 -4.72 -25.26
C ALA A 205 46.29 -5.71 -26.26
N CYS A 206 45.02 -6.02 -26.04
CA CYS A 206 44.23 -6.82 -26.96
C CYS A 206 43.68 -5.90 -28.05
N PRO A 207 44.19 -5.97 -29.28
CA PRO A 207 43.76 -5.04 -30.31
C PRO A 207 42.31 -5.34 -30.72
N MET A 208 41.47 -4.32 -30.62
CA MET A 208 40.14 -4.33 -31.24
C MET A 208 40.29 -4.18 -32.75
N ILE A 209 39.62 -5.05 -33.51
CA ILE A 209 39.64 -5.07 -34.96
C ILE A 209 38.23 -4.74 -35.46
N PRO A 210 38.04 -3.72 -36.32
CA PRO A 210 36.74 -3.44 -36.91
C PRO A 210 36.33 -4.61 -37.82
N LEU A 211 35.06 -4.99 -37.76
CA LEU A 211 34.53 -5.99 -38.69
C LEU A 211 34.34 -5.36 -40.08
N PRO A 212 34.69 -6.06 -41.18
CA PRO A 212 34.48 -5.57 -42.53
C PRO A 212 33.03 -5.11 -42.73
N ASP A 213 32.85 -3.97 -43.41
CA ASP A 213 31.55 -3.36 -43.74
C ASP A 213 30.75 -2.74 -42.58
N SER A 214 31.35 -2.50 -41.40
CA SER A 214 30.68 -1.78 -40.32
C SER A 214 31.58 -0.75 -39.61
N LEU A 215 31.07 0.47 -39.44
CA LEU A 215 31.68 1.49 -38.56
C LEU A 215 31.23 1.34 -37.10
N THR A 216 30.36 0.37 -36.85
CA THR A 216 29.59 0.19 -35.62
C THR A 216 29.84 -1.14 -34.94
N SER A 217 30.74 -1.99 -35.48
CA SER A 217 31.11 -3.22 -34.79
C SER A 217 32.61 -3.48 -34.80
N GLN A 218 33.08 -4.01 -33.68
CA GLN A 218 34.47 -4.36 -33.45
C GLN A 218 34.53 -5.72 -32.77
N ALA A 219 35.55 -6.50 -33.08
CA ALA A 219 35.81 -7.79 -32.47
C ALA A 219 37.23 -7.84 -31.93
N TRP A 220 37.47 -8.69 -30.94
CA TRP A 220 38.80 -8.97 -30.43
C TRP A 220 39.03 -10.47 -30.31
N LYS A 221 40.30 -10.85 -30.34
CA LYS A 221 40.76 -12.21 -30.10
C LYS A 221 42.17 -12.17 -29.56
N CYS A 222 42.34 -12.60 -28.32
CA CYS A 222 43.63 -12.53 -27.64
C CYS A 222 43.90 -13.74 -26.77
N THR A 223 45.16 -14.17 -26.78
CA THR A 223 45.66 -15.21 -25.89
C THR A 223 46.04 -14.59 -24.54
N VAL A 224 45.56 -15.16 -23.45
CA VAL A 224 45.87 -14.72 -22.09
C VAL A 224 46.95 -15.64 -21.51
N ASN A 225 47.93 -15.07 -20.81
CA ASN A 225 48.89 -15.89 -20.09
C ASN A 225 48.20 -16.54 -18.89
N ASN A 226 48.41 -17.84 -18.67
CA ASN A 226 47.73 -18.58 -17.59
C ASN A 226 48.07 -18.02 -16.19
N THR A 227 49.21 -17.34 -16.03
CA THR A 227 49.57 -16.63 -14.78
C THR A 227 48.64 -15.48 -14.45
N ASP A 228 47.98 -14.89 -15.44
CA ASP A 228 47.09 -13.74 -15.30
C ASP A 228 45.62 -14.12 -15.55
N ALA A 229 45.32 -15.41 -15.79
CA ALA A 229 43.97 -15.91 -16.01
C ALA A 229 43.04 -15.59 -14.83
N LEU A 230 43.57 -15.61 -13.60
CA LEU A 230 42.81 -15.20 -12.40
C LEU A 230 42.48 -13.70 -12.41
N ASP A 231 43.43 -12.85 -12.78
CA ASP A 231 43.19 -11.40 -12.89
C ASP A 231 42.09 -11.12 -13.93
N THR A 232 42.14 -11.79 -15.08
CA THR A 232 41.10 -11.69 -16.13
C THR A 232 39.74 -12.21 -15.64
N LEU A 233 39.71 -13.33 -14.92
CA LEU A 233 38.47 -13.88 -14.35
C LEU A 233 37.85 -12.92 -13.32
N LEU A 234 38.68 -12.24 -12.52
CA LEU A 234 38.22 -11.29 -11.50
C LEU A 234 37.70 -9.96 -12.09
N ASN A 235 37.94 -9.68 -13.38
CA ASN A 235 37.26 -8.58 -14.05
C ASN A 235 35.76 -8.88 -14.12
N ARG A 236 34.94 -7.93 -13.65
CA ARG A 236 33.48 -8.09 -13.58
C ARG A 236 32.87 -7.89 -14.96
N VAL A 237 31.87 -8.72 -15.28
CA VAL A 237 31.01 -8.50 -16.45
C VAL A 237 29.91 -7.51 -16.06
N GLY A 238 29.68 -6.51 -16.91
CA GLY A 238 28.59 -5.55 -16.73
C GLY A 238 28.89 -4.39 -15.78
N ASP A 239 30.10 -3.83 -15.89
CA ASP A 239 30.38 -2.50 -15.33
C ASP A 239 30.11 -1.47 -16.46
N VAL A 240 29.25 -0.48 -16.20
CA VAL A 240 28.97 0.61 -17.15
C VAL A 240 30.03 1.69 -17.02
N GLN A 241 30.52 2.20 -18.15
CA GLN A 241 31.39 3.38 -18.18
C GLN A 241 30.62 4.63 -18.61
N VAL A 242 30.91 5.73 -17.91
CA VAL A 242 30.42 7.08 -18.20
C VAL A 242 31.62 7.96 -18.53
N TRP A 243 31.56 8.61 -19.69
CA TRP A 243 32.58 9.55 -20.13
C TRP A 243 32.07 10.96 -19.93
N TRP A 244 32.71 11.71 -19.04
CA TRP A 244 32.43 13.12 -18.79
C TRP A 244 33.26 14.02 -19.71
N TYR A 245 32.72 15.18 -20.08
CA TYR A 245 33.41 16.17 -20.93
C TYR A 245 34.77 16.60 -20.36
N GLY A 246 35.77 16.77 -21.23
CA GLY A 246 37.05 17.42 -20.90
C GLY A 246 37.95 16.62 -19.95
N VAL A 247 37.63 15.34 -19.73
CA VAL A 247 38.34 14.45 -18.81
C VAL A 247 38.68 13.16 -19.54
N ASN A 248 39.97 12.84 -19.65
CA ASN A 248 40.44 11.58 -20.24
C ASN A 248 40.11 10.33 -19.38
N ASN A 249 39.46 10.50 -18.23
CA ASN A 249 39.13 9.44 -17.29
C ASN A 249 37.64 9.07 -17.36
N THR A 250 37.37 7.78 -17.29
CA THR A 250 36.03 7.20 -17.28
C THR A 250 35.56 6.98 -15.86
N GLU A 251 34.27 7.22 -15.59
CA GLU A 251 33.64 6.79 -14.36
C GLU A 251 32.98 5.43 -14.58
N LEU A 252 33.41 4.42 -13.84
CA LEU A 252 32.68 3.17 -13.77
C LEU A 252 31.49 3.39 -12.83
N ILE A 253 30.29 3.05 -13.27
CA ILE A 253 29.14 2.92 -12.37
C ILE A 253 29.41 1.72 -11.48
N GLN A 254 30.09 1.98 -10.36
CA GLN A 254 30.40 0.94 -9.40
C GLN A 254 29.21 0.74 -8.49
N VAL A 255 28.68 -0.47 -8.52
CA VAL A 255 27.69 -0.87 -7.55
C VAL A 255 28.38 -1.09 -6.20
N GLU A 256 27.88 -0.46 -5.14
CA GLU A 256 28.53 -0.50 -3.83
C GLU A 256 28.70 -1.95 -3.31
N ARG A 257 29.93 -2.29 -2.88
CA ARG A 257 30.29 -3.64 -2.41
C ARG A 257 29.48 -4.14 -1.24
N LYS A 258 29.05 -3.20 -0.39
CA LYS A 258 28.32 -3.50 0.82
C LYS A 258 26.92 -4.02 0.51
N ASP A 259 26.31 -3.52 -0.56
CA ASP A 259 24.87 -3.63 -0.75
C ASP A 259 24.50 -4.40 -2.02
N ASN A 260 25.42 -4.56 -3.00
CA ASN A 260 25.12 -5.27 -4.25
C ASN A 260 25.88 -6.61 -4.45
N PRO A 261 25.17 -7.75 -4.49
CA PRO A 261 25.80 -9.06 -4.66
C PRO A 261 26.41 -9.25 -6.07
N TRP A 262 26.02 -8.45 -7.06
CA TRP A 262 26.62 -8.45 -8.40
C TRP A 262 28.11 -8.18 -8.37
N GLN A 263 28.63 -7.44 -7.37
CA GLN A 263 30.07 -7.26 -7.27
C GLN A 263 30.83 -8.60 -7.13
N SER A 264 30.26 -9.56 -6.40
CA SER A 264 30.84 -10.90 -6.29
C SER A 264 30.39 -11.80 -7.44
N LEU A 265 29.10 -11.71 -7.82
CA LEU A 265 28.54 -12.56 -8.86
C LEU A 265 29.05 -12.21 -10.24
N GLY A 266 29.47 -10.99 -10.53
CA GLY A 266 30.01 -10.56 -11.82
C GLY A 266 31.43 -11.10 -12.07
N ALA A 267 32.28 -11.15 -11.05
CA ALA A 267 33.65 -11.66 -11.11
C ALA A 267 33.78 -13.17 -10.77
N GLY A 268 32.80 -13.77 -10.09
CA GLY A 268 32.88 -15.15 -9.60
C GLY A 268 32.58 -16.23 -10.64
N GLY A 269 32.54 -17.49 -10.20
CA GLY A 269 32.24 -18.66 -11.04
C GLY A 269 30.76 -19.04 -11.17
N GLY A 270 29.82 -18.18 -10.75
CA GLY A 270 28.38 -18.49 -10.83
C GLY A 270 27.71 -17.97 -12.11
N THR A 271 26.72 -18.72 -12.61
CA THR A 271 25.84 -18.29 -13.71
C THR A 271 24.73 -17.39 -13.15
N ALA A 272 24.57 -16.18 -13.71
CA ALA A 272 23.61 -15.20 -13.23
C ALA A 272 23.19 -14.19 -14.31
N VAL A 273 22.02 -13.56 -14.11
CA VAL A 273 21.56 -12.42 -14.92
C VAL A 273 21.40 -11.22 -14.00
N MET A 274 21.84 -10.05 -14.44
CA MET A 274 21.52 -8.77 -13.83
C MET A 274 20.78 -7.90 -14.84
N LYS A 275 19.75 -7.21 -14.37
CA LYS A 275 19.15 -6.08 -15.07
C LYS A 275 19.20 -4.86 -14.17
N GLN A 276 19.60 -3.73 -14.70
CA GLN A 276 19.77 -2.49 -13.94
C GLN A 276 19.15 -1.33 -14.69
N ILE A 277 18.31 -0.58 -14.00
CA ILE A 277 17.85 0.74 -14.42
C ILE A 277 18.68 1.77 -13.69
N PHE A 278 19.37 2.60 -14.45
CA PHE A 278 20.15 3.70 -13.92
C PHE A 278 19.87 4.98 -14.71
N THR A 279 20.09 6.12 -14.05
CA THR A 279 19.97 7.43 -14.66
C THR A 279 21.26 8.20 -14.53
N ILE A 280 21.58 9.00 -15.55
CA ILE A 280 22.72 9.91 -15.52
C ILE A 280 22.22 11.29 -15.85
N THR A 281 22.59 12.26 -15.03
CA THR A 281 22.15 13.64 -15.14
C THR A 281 23.35 14.57 -15.29
N LYS A 282 23.40 15.32 -16.40
CA LYS A 282 24.37 16.40 -16.67
C LYS A 282 23.61 17.72 -16.76
N GLY A 283 23.89 18.65 -15.86
CA GLY A 283 23.14 19.90 -15.77
C GLY A 283 21.64 19.62 -15.58
N ARG A 284 20.78 20.10 -16.48
CA ARG A 284 19.33 19.84 -16.45
C ARG A 284 18.91 18.62 -17.25
N ARG A 285 19.83 17.95 -17.93
CA ARG A 285 19.51 16.84 -18.82
C ARG A 285 19.69 15.51 -18.10
N ARG A 286 18.64 14.70 -18.04
CA ARG A 286 18.64 13.36 -17.44
C ARG A 286 18.37 12.30 -18.49
N HIS A 287 19.18 11.25 -18.49
CA HIS A 287 19.06 10.09 -19.37
C HIS A 287 18.83 8.85 -18.52
N THR A 288 17.87 8.00 -18.91
CA THR A 288 17.53 6.74 -18.22
C THR A 288 17.89 5.58 -19.12
N PHE A 289 18.60 4.60 -18.58
CA PHE A 289 19.10 3.43 -19.29
C PHE A 289 18.60 2.13 -18.64
N LEU A 290 18.49 1.10 -19.46
CA LEU A 290 18.37 -0.29 -19.04
C LEU A 290 19.62 -1.03 -19.46
N GLU A 291 20.35 -1.55 -18.48
CA GLU A 291 21.42 -2.51 -18.68
C GLU A 291 20.90 -3.93 -18.42
N THR A 292 21.26 -4.86 -19.29
CA THR A 292 21.06 -6.30 -19.10
C THR A 292 22.40 -6.99 -19.23
N VAL A 293 22.75 -7.77 -18.22
CA VAL A 293 24.00 -8.53 -18.14
C VAL A 293 23.68 -10.00 -17.94
N LEU A 294 24.09 -10.82 -18.89
CA LEU A 294 24.04 -12.27 -18.80
C LEU A 294 25.47 -12.78 -18.60
N LYS A 295 25.66 -13.59 -17.56
CA LYS A 295 26.92 -14.27 -17.34
C LYS A 295 26.69 -15.75 -17.12
N ILE A 296 27.35 -16.56 -17.93
CA ILE A 296 27.28 -18.00 -17.89
C ILE A 296 28.69 -18.52 -17.65
N THR A 297 28.84 -19.43 -16.70
CA THR A 297 30.15 -19.98 -16.34
C THR A 297 30.06 -21.50 -16.30
N MET A 298 31.12 -22.17 -16.75
CA MET A 298 31.31 -23.60 -16.61
C MET A 298 32.72 -23.81 -16.07
N ILE A 299 32.88 -24.69 -15.08
CA ILE A 299 34.14 -24.84 -14.34
C ILE A 299 34.53 -26.33 -14.22
N THR A 300 35.80 -26.63 -14.42
CA THR A 300 36.37 -27.97 -14.18
C THR A 300 37.65 -27.87 -13.35
N THR A 301 37.78 -28.72 -12.34
CA THR A 301 39.03 -28.92 -11.57
C THR A 301 39.89 -30.05 -12.13
N SER A 302 39.44 -30.71 -13.20
CA SER A 302 40.15 -31.77 -13.90
C SER A 302 40.09 -31.50 -15.40
N PRO A 303 40.83 -30.49 -15.91
CA PRO A 303 40.86 -30.16 -17.32
C PRO A 303 41.42 -31.33 -18.17
N PRO A 304 41.01 -31.46 -19.44
CA PRO A 304 40.09 -30.57 -20.17
C PRO A 304 38.60 -30.85 -19.88
N PHE A 305 37.73 -29.95 -20.31
CA PHE A 305 36.30 -30.19 -20.44
C PHE A 305 36.04 -31.30 -21.48
N GLU A 306 34.84 -31.89 -21.42
CA GLU A 306 34.38 -32.74 -22.52
C GLU A 306 34.03 -31.86 -23.73
N ASP A 307 34.57 -32.20 -24.91
CA ASP A 307 34.34 -31.45 -26.14
C ASP A 307 32.83 -31.25 -26.44
N SER A 308 31.99 -32.23 -26.08
CA SER A 308 30.54 -32.15 -26.22
C SER A 308 29.90 -31.10 -25.31
N ASP A 309 30.41 -30.90 -24.08
CA ASP A 309 29.91 -29.91 -23.14
C ASP A 309 30.27 -28.49 -23.60
N VAL A 310 31.50 -28.28 -24.09
CA VAL A 310 31.95 -26.98 -24.67
C VAL A 310 31.15 -26.64 -25.92
N THR A 311 31.01 -27.60 -26.83
CA THR A 311 30.23 -27.43 -28.07
C THR A 311 28.78 -27.08 -27.76
N ASP A 312 28.16 -27.82 -26.83
CA ASP A 312 26.76 -27.62 -26.49
C ASP A 312 26.52 -26.28 -25.77
N LEU A 313 27.42 -25.86 -24.87
CA LEU A 313 27.31 -24.57 -24.19
C LEU A 313 27.38 -23.42 -25.19
N ILE A 314 28.42 -23.37 -26.02
CA ILE A 314 28.61 -22.31 -27.01
C ILE A 314 27.45 -22.29 -28.01
N ARG A 315 26.99 -23.46 -28.47
CA ARG A 315 25.83 -23.55 -29.36
C ARG A 315 24.59 -22.93 -28.73
N ARG A 316 24.29 -23.27 -27.47
CA ARG A 316 23.08 -22.78 -26.79
C ARG A 316 23.10 -21.29 -26.45
N THR A 317 24.29 -20.70 -26.33
CA THR A 317 24.45 -19.28 -25.96
C THR A 317 24.71 -18.35 -27.13
N TRP A 318 25.32 -18.87 -28.21
CA TRP A 318 25.86 -18.05 -29.31
C TRP A 318 25.20 -18.31 -30.66
N SER A 319 24.56 -19.47 -30.84
CA SER A 319 23.83 -19.76 -32.07
C SER A 319 22.50 -18.99 -32.09
N PRO A 320 22.09 -18.45 -33.25
CA PRO A 320 20.79 -17.78 -33.39
C PRO A 320 19.59 -18.69 -33.08
N ASP A 321 19.70 -19.98 -33.38
CA ASP A 321 18.68 -20.99 -33.06
C ASP A 321 19.37 -22.29 -32.59
N PRO A 322 19.39 -22.58 -31.28
CA PRO A 322 20.05 -23.76 -30.74
C PRO A 322 19.34 -25.07 -31.06
N SER A 323 18.12 -25.02 -31.62
CA SER A 323 17.37 -26.20 -32.08
C SER A 323 17.84 -26.70 -33.46
N GLN A 324 18.55 -25.85 -34.20
CA GLN A 324 19.11 -26.19 -35.51
C GLN A 324 20.52 -26.77 -35.39
N PRO A 325 21.02 -27.45 -36.44
CA PRO A 325 22.44 -27.79 -36.54
C PRO A 325 23.31 -26.54 -36.36
N ILE A 326 24.46 -26.71 -35.70
CA ILE A 326 25.41 -25.62 -35.46
C ILE A 326 25.86 -25.01 -36.79
N ASP A 327 25.75 -23.69 -36.90
CA ASP A 327 26.19 -22.96 -38.08
C ASP A 327 27.72 -22.84 -38.13
N ASN A 328 28.27 -22.58 -39.32
CA ASN A 328 29.72 -22.52 -39.53
C ASN A 328 30.43 -21.47 -38.67
N ASN A 329 29.76 -20.36 -38.33
CA ASN A 329 30.38 -19.29 -37.53
C ASN A 329 30.46 -19.73 -36.06
N THR A 330 29.37 -20.29 -35.53
CA THR A 330 29.34 -20.85 -34.18
C THR A 330 30.32 -22.02 -34.04
N GLN A 331 30.42 -22.89 -35.06
CA GLN A 331 31.40 -23.97 -35.08
C GLN A 331 32.83 -23.44 -35.04
N ALA A 332 33.15 -22.35 -35.76
CA ALA A 332 34.48 -21.75 -35.71
C ALA A 332 34.87 -21.25 -34.30
N PHE A 333 33.90 -20.76 -33.50
CA PHE A 333 34.15 -20.40 -32.11
C PHE A 333 34.37 -21.61 -31.21
N VAL A 334 33.62 -22.70 -31.43
CA VAL A 334 33.81 -23.99 -30.74
C VAL A 334 35.20 -24.55 -31.03
N ASP A 335 35.56 -24.67 -32.31
CA ASP A 335 36.86 -25.21 -32.74
C ASP A 335 38.01 -24.40 -32.13
N MET A 336 37.84 -23.07 -32.03
CA MET A 336 38.81 -22.19 -31.40
C MET A 336 38.93 -22.44 -29.90
N ALA A 337 37.81 -22.53 -29.17
CA ALA A 337 37.85 -22.81 -27.74
C ALA A 337 38.54 -24.16 -27.45
N LEU A 338 38.15 -25.22 -28.18
CA LEU A 338 38.73 -26.56 -28.03
C LEU A 338 40.22 -26.60 -28.38
N GLN A 339 40.63 -25.94 -29.47
CA GLN A 339 42.04 -25.87 -29.86
C GLN A 339 42.92 -25.25 -28.76
N TYR A 340 42.44 -24.17 -28.14
CA TYR A 340 43.19 -23.48 -27.08
C TYR A 340 43.19 -24.26 -25.76
N GLU A 341 42.08 -24.94 -25.45
CA GLU A 341 41.98 -25.84 -24.31
C GLU A 341 42.96 -27.01 -24.43
N HIS A 342 42.95 -27.74 -25.55
CA HIS A 342 43.86 -28.86 -25.79
C HIS A 342 45.33 -28.41 -25.86
N SER A 343 45.57 -27.13 -26.14
CA SER A 343 46.89 -26.51 -26.10
C SER A 343 47.29 -25.94 -24.74
N ASN A 344 46.47 -26.12 -23.70
CA ASN A 344 46.69 -25.60 -22.33
C ASN A 344 46.89 -24.08 -22.28
N LYS A 345 46.18 -23.32 -23.14
CA LYS A 345 46.29 -21.86 -23.24
C LYS A 345 44.97 -21.18 -22.93
N SER A 346 45.04 -20.04 -22.26
CA SER A 346 43.87 -19.19 -22.04
C SER A 346 43.59 -18.29 -23.26
N LEU A 347 42.32 -18.01 -23.51
CA LEU A 347 41.83 -17.25 -24.67
C LEU A 347 40.66 -16.36 -24.25
N THR A 348 40.61 -15.14 -24.76
CA THR A 348 39.44 -14.26 -24.74
C THR A 348 39.14 -13.80 -26.16
N PHE A 349 37.87 -13.83 -26.53
CA PHE A 349 37.39 -13.21 -27.76
C PHE A 349 35.97 -12.72 -27.59
N GLY A 350 35.58 -11.78 -28.43
CA GLY A 350 34.24 -11.20 -28.36
C GLY A 350 34.00 -10.16 -29.42
N VAL A 351 32.83 -9.55 -29.32
CA VAL A 351 32.33 -8.52 -30.23
C VAL A 351 31.65 -7.42 -29.42
N ASN A 352 31.86 -6.18 -29.86
CA ASN A 352 31.06 -5.04 -29.43
C ASN A 352 30.28 -4.51 -30.62
N LEU A 353 29.04 -4.11 -30.36
CA LEU A 353 28.09 -3.54 -31.30
C LEU A 353 27.64 -2.19 -30.76
N GLU A 354 27.68 -1.17 -31.61
CA GLU A 354 27.17 0.17 -31.34
C GLU A 354 25.97 0.44 -32.25
N GLU A 355 24.81 0.69 -31.66
CA GLU A 355 23.64 1.21 -32.35
C GLU A 355 23.33 2.61 -31.83
N GLN A 356 22.45 3.33 -32.51
CA GLN A 356 22.13 4.71 -32.14
C GLN A 356 21.66 4.86 -30.68
N ASN A 357 20.85 3.92 -30.18
CA ASN A 357 20.26 3.96 -28.84
C ASN A 357 20.69 2.81 -27.94
N SER A 358 21.54 1.91 -28.43
CA SER A 358 21.91 0.69 -27.72
C SER A 358 23.38 0.38 -27.96
N VAL A 359 24.01 -0.26 -26.99
CA VAL A 359 25.38 -0.76 -27.13
C VAL A 359 25.46 -2.12 -26.46
N ALA A 360 26.07 -3.08 -27.16
CA ALA A 360 26.14 -4.45 -26.69
C ALA A 360 27.55 -5.01 -26.79
N SER A 361 27.93 -5.83 -25.80
CA SER A 361 29.15 -6.63 -25.78
C SER A 361 28.77 -8.08 -25.64
N SER A 362 29.46 -8.97 -26.34
CA SER A 362 29.38 -10.40 -26.07
C SER A 362 30.78 -11.00 -26.15
N SER A 363 31.08 -11.93 -25.25
CA SER A 363 32.41 -12.51 -25.11
C SER A 363 32.37 -13.98 -24.71
N ILE A 364 33.41 -14.69 -25.10
CA ILE A 364 33.73 -16.04 -24.65
C ILE A 364 35.18 -16.02 -24.15
N GLU A 365 35.36 -16.54 -22.96
CA GLU A 365 36.65 -16.59 -22.29
C GLU A 365 36.90 -18.00 -21.79
N LEU A 366 38.02 -18.57 -22.21
CA LEU A 366 38.55 -19.81 -21.69
C LEU A 366 39.79 -19.47 -20.85
N LEU A 367 39.70 -19.67 -19.55
CA LEU A 367 40.71 -19.24 -18.58
C LEU A 367 41.21 -20.44 -17.79
N ASN A 368 42.49 -20.78 -17.96
CA ASN A 368 43.19 -21.81 -17.19
C ASN A 368 43.88 -21.16 -16.00
N VAL A 369 43.28 -21.28 -14.82
CA VAL A 369 43.78 -20.65 -13.59
C VAL A 369 44.86 -21.54 -12.97
N LEU A 370 46.05 -20.96 -12.75
CA LEU A 370 47.18 -21.66 -12.13
C LEU A 370 47.16 -21.55 -10.61
N ASN A 371 47.54 -22.63 -9.95
CA ASN A 371 47.88 -22.63 -8.55
C ASN A 371 49.23 -21.93 -8.35
N SER A 372 49.25 -20.85 -7.57
CA SER A 372 50.47 -20.05 -7.36
C SER A 372 51.60 -20.80 -6.64
N ALA A 373 51.31 -21.91 -5.96
CA ALA A 373 52.29 -22.69 -5.22
C ALA A 373 52.89 -23.85 -6.03
N SER A 374 52.09 -24.56 -6.83
CA SER A 374 52.57 -25.70 -7.64
C SER A 374 52.88 -25.36 -9.10
N GLY A 375 52.26 -24.30 -9.64
CA GLY A 375 52.33 -23.99 -11.07
C GLY A 375 51.44 -24.91 -11.94
N ASP A 376 50.69 -25.82 -11.33
CA ASP A 376 49.68 -26.65 -12.01
C ASP A 376 48.35 -25.90 -12.14
N PHE A 377 47.45 -26.39 -12.99
CA PHE A 377 46.08 -25.86 -13.07
C PHE A 377 45.30 -26.17 -11.80
N ASP A 378 44.75 -25.13 -11.18
CA ASP A 378 43.80 -25.25 -10.07
C ASP A 378 42.41 -25.59 -10.61
N TYR A 379 42.00 -24.86 -11.66
CA TYR A 379 40.77 -25.10 -12.41
C TYR A 379 40.79 -24.36 -13.76
N THR A 380 39.94 -24.81 -14.67
CA THR A 380 39.66 -24.15 -15.95
C THR A 380 38.23 -23.64 -15.95
N VAL A 381 38.03 -22.41 -16.42
CA VAL A 381 36.72 -21.75 -16.55
C VAL A 381 36.44 -21.42 -17.99
N LEU A 382 35.25 -21.79 -18.47
CA LEU A 382 34.65 -21.24 -19.67
C LEU A 382 33.57 -20.24 -19.25
N ARG A 383 33.82 -18.94 -19.48
CA ARG A 383 32.91 -17.84 -19.13
C ARG A 383 32.37 -17.21 -20.41
N ILE A 384 31.05 -17.09 -20.51
CA ILE A 384 30.35 -16.40 -21.58
C ILE A 384 29.65 -15.19 -20.95
N GLY A 385 30.01 -14.00 -21.40
CA GLY A 385 29.45 -12.74 -20.91
C GLY A 385 28.73 -12.01 -22.03
N SER A 386 27.52 -11.51 -21.77
CA SER A 386 26.78 -10.62 -22.67
C SER A 386 26.25 -9.43 -21.89
N VAL A 387 26.51 -8.23 -22.39
CA VAL A 387 26.07 -6.95 -21.80
C VAL A 387 25.32 -6.19 -22.88
N ASN A 388 24.17 -5.62 -22.55
CA ASN A 388 23.41 -4.74 -23.43
C ASN A 388 22.92 -3.54 -22.62
N ILE A 389 23.29 -2.34 -23.04
CA ILE A 389 22.84 -1.07 -22.47
C ILE A 389 21.96 -0.40 -23.52
N THR A 390 20.73 -0.05 -23.15
CA THR A 390 19.79 0.66 -24.03
C THR A 390 19.33 1.95 -23.37
N LEU A 391 19.35 3.06 -24.12
CA LEU A 391 18.74 4.32 -23.70
C LEU A 391 17.21 4.19 -23.79
N LEU A 392 16.54 4.38 -22.66
CA LEU A 392 15.09 4.31 -22.59
C LEU A 392 14.43 5.67 -22.79
N ARG A 393 14.96 6.72 -22.15
CA ARG A 393 14.38 8.07 -22.11
C ARG A 393 15.46 9.13 -21.90
N SER A 394 15.28 10.28 -22.54
CA SER A 394 15.99 11.51 -22.24
C SER A 394 14.97 12.60 -21.87
N GLU A 395 15.22 13.37 -20.81
CA GLU A 395 14.32 14.43 -20.34
C GLU A 395 15.06 15.61 -19.71
N ASP A 396 14.37 16.74 -19.61
CA ASP A 396 14.84 17.91 -18.87
C ASP A 396 14.18 17.96 -17.49
N ILE A 397 14.99 18.12 -16.46
CA ILE A 397 14.52 18.30 -15.08
C ILE A 397 14.44 19.79 -14.73
N GLU A 398 13.59 20.12 -13.76
CA GLU A 398 13.39 21.51 -13.31
C GLU A 398 14.68 22.08 -12.72
N ASP A 399 15.25 21.38 -11.75
CA ASP A 399 16.46 21.79 -11.04
C ASP A 399 17.64 20.88 -11.39
N ALA A 400 18.77 21.48 -11.78
CA ALA A 400 20.01 20.74 -11.96
C ALA A 400 20.53 20.21 -10.61
N PRO A 401 21.07 18.98 -10.55
CA PRO A 401 21.62 18.43 -9.33
C PRO A 401 22.77 19.33 -8.84
N GLN A 402 22.87 19.46 -7.52
CA GLN A 402 23.94 20.21 -6.88
C GLN A 402 24.92 19.24 -6.23
N PRO A 403 26.21 19.59 -6.12
CA PRO A 403 27.19 18.74 -5.45
C PRO A 403 26.75 18.45 -4.00
N PHE A 404 26.66 17.16 -3.65
CA PHE A 404 26.26 16.75 -2.31
C PHE A 404 27.34 17.05 -1.26
N ILE A 405 28.61 16.92 -1.66
CA ILE A 405 29.78 17.34 -0.87
C ILE A 405 30.58 18.37 -1.68
N ASP A 406 31.10 19.38 -0.98
CA ASP A 406 32.03 20.34 -1.58
C ASP A 406 33.42 19.69 -1.76
N CYS A 407 33.72 19.28 -2.99
CA CYS A 407 35.04 18.80 -3.38
C CYS A 407 35.89 19.97 -3.91
N SER A 408 37.18 20.02 -3.55
CA SER A 408 38.15 20.98 -4.12
C SER A 408 38.61 20.61 -5.54
N VAL A 409 38.14 19.48 -6.05
CA VAL A 409 38.46 18.85 -7.34
C VAL A 409 37.16 18.53 -8.06
N ALA A 410 37.22 18.05 -9.30
CA ALA A 410 35.99 17.65 -9.97
C ALA A 410 35.26 16.52 -9.23
N SER A 411 33.94 16.51 -9.32
CA SER A 411 33.11 15.58 -8.56
C SER A 411 31.82 15.16 -9.24
N THR A 412 31.35 13.97 -8.86
CA THR A 412 30.07 13.38 -9.27
C THR A 412 29.28 12.95 -8.04
N ASN A 413 27.96 13.08 -8.09
CA ASN A 413 27.09 12.52 -7.07
C ASN A 413 26.77 11.06 -7.40
N ILE A 414 26.77 10.21 -6.38
CA ILE A 414 26.35 8.82 -6.47
C ILE A 414 25.04 8.68 -5.70
N ALA A 415 24.01 8.26 -6.42
CA ALA A 415 22.69 7.97 -5.90
C ALA A 415 22.34 6.49 -6.10
N THR A 416 21.54 5.97 -5.17
CA THR A 416 21.00 4.62 -5.23
C THR A 416 19.54 4.66 -4.81
N GLY A 417 18.66 4.00 -5.57
CA GLY A 417 17.22 4.03 -5.30
C GLY A 417 16.61 5.44 -5.35
N GLY A 418 17.21 6.36 -6.12
CA GLY A 418 16.74 7.75 -6.23
C GLY A 418 17.20 8.68 -5.12
N GLN A 419 18.11 8.25 -4.25
CA GLN A 419 18.66 9.06 -3.17
C GLN A 419 20.17 9.18 -3.27
N VAL A 420 20.66 10.43 -3.21
CA VAL A 420 22.10 10.71 -3.18
C VAL A 420 22.66 10.24 -1.84
N GLN A 421 23.61 9.31 -1.89
CA GLN A 421 24.25 8.73 -0.70
C GLN A 421 25.66 9.30 -0.50
N SER A 422 26.37 9.58 -1.60
CA SER A 422 27.77 10.00 -1.55
C SER A 422 28.16 10.84 -2.76
N SER A 423 29.36 11.41 -2.72
CA SER A 423 30.00 12.05 -3.88
C SER A 423 31.37 11.44 -4.10
N ASN A 424 31.74 11.21 -5.36
CA ASN A 424 33.09 10.84 -5.74
C ASN A 424 33.90 12.10 -6.01
N CYS A 425 34.92 12.36 -5.19
CA CYS A 425 35.89 13.45 -5.42
C CYS A 425 37.17 12.85 -6.04
N TYR A 426 37.43 13.14 -7.30
CA TYR A 426 38.53 12.53 -8.02
C TYR A 426 39.88 13.18 -7.71
N LYS A 427 40.84 12.38 -7.23
CA LYS A 427 42.17 12.87 -6.80
C LYS A 427 43.18 13.05 -7.93
N SER A 428 42.95 12.50 -9.12
CA SER A 428 43.95 12.45 -10.20
C SER A 428 43.80 13.57 -11.25
N PHE A 429 43.00 14.60 -10.98
CA PHE A 429 42.86 15.71 -11.90
C PHE A 429 44.13 16.54 -11.94
N ASP A 430 44.56 16.89 -13.15
CA ASP A 430 45.62 17.87 -13.39
C ASP A 430 45.33 19.10 -12.51
N PRO A 431 46.28 19.56 -11.65
CA PRO A 431 46.05 20.64 -10.68
C PRO A 431 45.59 21.98 -11.30
N LEU A 432 45.54 22.08 -12.63
CA LEU A 432 45.02 23.20 -13.40
C LEU A 432 43.51 23.13 -13.70
N GLN A 433 42.85 21.98 -13.49
CA GLN A 433 41.39 21.88 -13.62
C GLN A 433 40.70 22.41 -12.34
N ASN A 434 40.02 23.55 -12.49
CA ASN A 434 39.17 24.14 -11.47
C ASN A 434 38.13 23.14 -10.92
N LYS A 435 37.65 23.37 -9.70
CA LYS A 435 36.48 22.69 -9.10
C LYS A 435 35.31 22.66 -10.10
N THR A 436 34.97 21.48 -10.61
CA THR A 436 33.86 21.27 -11.57
C THR A 436 32.95 20.13 -11.11
N PHE A 437 31.68 20.44 -10.92
CA PHE A 437 30.67 19.41 -10.69
C PHE A 437 30.20 18.86 -12.04
N MET A 438 30.39 17.56 -12.26
CA MET A 438 30.10 16.93 -13.55
C MET A 438 28.63 16.55 -13.68
N GLY A 439 28.04 16.01 -12.61
CA GLY A 439 26.67 15.52 -12.63
C GLY A 439 26.38 14.46 -11.57
N GLN A 440 25.32 13.72 -11.79
CA GLN A 440 24.83 12.68 -10.89
C GLN A 440 24.59 11.37 -11.64
N VAL A 441 25.05 10.28 -11.06
CA VAL A 441 24.74 8.90 -11.46
C VAL A 441 23.82 8.31 -10.40
N ASP A 442 22.66 7.80 -10.80
CA ASP A 442 21.72 7.13 -9.91
C ASP A 442 21.45 5.69 -10.38
N THR A 443 21.79 4.72 -9.54
CA THR A 443 21.37 3.32 -9.75
C THR A 443 20.00 3.13 -9.11
N SER A 444 18.95 3.41 -9.88
CA SER A 444 17.59 3.50 -9.35
C SER A 444 16.97 2.14 -9.03
N SER A 445 17.25 1.09 -9.80
CA SER A 445 16.73 -0.27 -9.54
C SER A 445 17.61 -1.35 -10.15
N VAL A 446 17.85 -2.44 -9.43
CA VAL A 446 18.64 -3.60 -9.89
C VAL A 446 17.89 -4.89 -9.59
N LEU A 447 17.86 -5.80 -10.55
CA LEU A 447 17.30 -7.14 -10.43
C LEU A 447 18.37 -8.16 -10.76
N ILE A 448 18.56 -9.15 -9.89
CA ILE A 448 19.59 -10.19 -10.05
C ILE A 448 18.92 -11.56 -9.95
N PHE A 449 19.07 -12.37 -10.99
CA PHE A 449 18.66 -13.77 -11.00
C PHE A 449 19.85 -14.68 -10.75
N THR A 450 19.71 -15.59 -9.79
CA THR A 450 20.68 -16.66 -9.49
C THR A 450 19.98 -18.01 -9.45
N ASN A 451 20.66 -19.07 -9.89
CA ASN A 451 20.10 -20.43 -9.98
C ASN A 451 18.81 -20.57 -10.82
N VAL A 452 18.46 -19.56 -11.62
CA VAL A 452 17.32 -19.63 -12.56
C VAL A 452 17.80 -20.18 -13.89
N ILE A 453 18.83 -19.54 -14.45
CA ILE A 453 19.40 -19.87 -15.75
C ILE A 453 20.56 -20.86 -15.69
N GLY A 454 20.92 -21.35 -14.48
CA GLY A 454 22.04 -22.25 -14.23
C GLY A 454 22.72 -21.96 -12.90
N ASP A 455 23.54 -22.89 -12.40
CA ASP A 455 24.36 -22.68 -11.19
C ASP A 455 25.79 -22.23 -11.52
N GLY A 456 26.30 -22.65 -12.68
CA GLY A 456 27.63 -22.34 -13.19
C GLY A 456 28.79 -23.02 -12.46
N THR A 457 28.48 -23.97 -11.57
CA THR A 457 29.44 -24.63 -10.67
C THR A 457 29.92 -25.99 -11.16
N SER A 458 29.42 -26.43 -12.32
CA SER A 458 29.66 -27.76 -12.88
C SER A 458 30.51 -27.70 -14.14
N SER A 459 31.14 -28.82 -14.49
CA SER A 459 31.77 -29.05 -15.78
C SER A 459 30.77 -29.44 -16.87
N LYS A 460 29.51 -29.72 -16.49
CA LYS A 460 28.44 -30.09 -17.42
C LYS A 460 27.68 -28.88 -17.92
N SER A 461 27.55 -28.76 -19.24
CA SER A 461 26.89 -27.62 -19.89
C SER A 461 25.44 -27.46 -19.42
N VAL A 462 24.72 -28.55 -19.19
CA VAL A 462 23.29 -28.56 -18.82
C VAL A 462 23.05 -28.07 -17.39
N ALA A 463 23.99 -28.31 -16.47
CA ALA A 463 23.91 -27.80 -15.11
C ALA A 463 24.35 -26.33 -15.03
N SER A 464 25.40 -26.00 -15.77
CA SER A 464 25.97 -24.65 -15.83
C SER A 464 25.07 -23.65 -16.56
N PHE A 465 24.32 -24.10 -17.57
CA PHE A 465 23.30 -23.35 -18.27
C PHE A 465 22.02 -24.17 -18.44
N ASN A 466 20.97 -23.78 -17.74
CA ASN A 466 19.65 -24.40 -17.79
C ASN A 466 18.78 -23.74 -18.88
N GLN A 467 18.55 -24.45 -19.98
CA GLN A 467 17.77 -23.95 -21.11
C GLN A 467 16.33 -23.60 -20.70
N THR A 468 15.66 -24.43 -19.91
CA THR A 468 14.28 -24.18 -19.48
C THR A 468 14.16 -22.89 -18.65
N GLY A 469 15.16 -22.63 -17.80
CA GLY A 469 15.23 -21.38 -17.03
C GLY A 469 15.47 -20.16 -17.90
N TYR A 470 16.34 -20.28 -18.90
CA TYR A 470 16.58 -19.22 -19.87
C TYR A 470 15.35 -18.92 -20.75
N ASP A 471 14.68 -19.95 -21.27
CA ASP A 471 13.46 -19.79 -22.08
C ASP A 471 12.34 -19.12 -21.27
N TRP A 472 12.20 -19.52 -20.00
CA TRP A 472 11.25 -18.89 -19.07
C TRP A 472 11.55 -17.41 -18.85
N PHE A 473 12.84 -17.06 -18.71
CA PHE A 473 13.30 -15.68 -18.56
C PHE A 473 13.04 -14.87 -19.83
N LYS A 474 13.41 -15.40 -21.01
CA LYS A 474 13.19 -14.72 -22.30
C LYS A 474 11.72 -14.49 -22.59
N THR A 475 10.84 -15.45 -22.27
CA THR A 475 9.38 -15.29 -22.44
C THR A 475 8.80 -14.18 -21.57
N ARG A 476 9.43 -13.86 -20.43
CA ARG A 476 8.98 -12.84 -19.47
C ARG A 476 9.80 -11.56 -19.52
N GLU A 477 10.83 -11.50 -20.36
CA GLU A 477 11.80 -10.41 -20.40
C GLU A 477 11.12 -9.04 -20.56
N GLY A 478 10.20 -8.90 -21.52
CA GLY A 478 9.47 -7.64 -21.71
C GLY A 478 8.67 -7.20 -20.48
N ARG A 479 8.01 -8.13 -19.79
CA ARG A 479 7.26 -7.83 -18.55
C ARG A 479 8.20 -7.45 -17.40
N ILE A 480 9.34 -8.10 -17.29
CA ILE A 480 10.39 -7.78 -16.30
C ILE A 480 10.93 -6.38 -16.58
N ASP A 481 11.25 -6.07 -17.83
CA ASP A 481 11.78 -4.78 -18.25
C ASP A 481 10.77 -3.66 -17.97
N ASP A 482 9.50 -3.86 -18.30
CA ASP A 482 8.43 -2.90 -18.01
C ASP A 482 8.29 -2.58 -16.52
N LEU A 483 8.26 -3.62 -15.68
CA LEU A 483 8.11 -3.47 -14.24
C LEU A 483 9.36 -2.88 -13.59
N LEU A 484 10.55 -3.30 -14.02
CA LEU A 484 11.81 -2.79 -13.51
C LEU A 484 11.99 -1.32 -13.91
N THR A 485 11.61 -0.97 -15.14
CA THR A 485 11.58 0.42 -15.62
C THR A 485 10.61 1.26 -14.82
N ALA A 486 9.37 0.79 -14.62
CA ALA A 486 8.39 1.46 -13.77
C ALA A 486 8.91 1.68 -12.35
N ARG A 487 9.60 0.69 -11.77
CA ARG A 487 10.24 0.82 -10.46
C ARG A 487 11.36 1.84 -10.47
N GLY A 488 12.30 1.74 -11.41
CA GLY A 488 13.44 2.65 -11.51
C GLY A 488 13.02 4.10 -11.69
N VAL A 489 12.05 4.37 -12.57
CA VAL A 489 11.50 5.72 -12.77
C VAL A 489 10.73 6.22 -11.55
N LEU A 490 10.00 5.34 -10.84
CA LEU A 490 9.31 5.70 -9.61
C LEU A 490 10.29 6.07 -8.48
N LEU A 491 11.45 5.42 -8.43
CA LEU A 491 12.46 5.64 -7.40
C LEU A 491 13.32 6.88 -7.71
N GLY A 492 13.94 6.94 -8.89
CA GLY A 492 14.91 7.98 -9.25
C GLY A 492 14.49 8.95 -10.36
N GLY A 493 13.37 8.68 -11.05
CA GLY A 493 12.91 9.42 -12.22
C GLY A 493 11.73 10.36 -11.94
N ASN A 494 10.92 10.59 -12.97
CA ASN A 494 9.67 11.34 -12.88
C ASN A 494 8.53 10.42 -12.39
N LYS A 495 8.02 10.66 -11.18
CA LYS A 495 6.98 9.81 -10.55
C LYS A 495 5.59 9.97 -11.20
N ASP A 496 5.34 11.04 -11.94
CA ASP A 496 4.03 11.31 -12.53
C ASP A 496 3.68 10.36 -13.69
N ILE A 497 4.69 9.85 -14.41
CA ILE A 497 4.46 8.95 -15.54
C ILE A 497 4.15 7.52 -15.09
N VAL A 498 4.49 7.16 -13.85
CA VAL A 498 4.27 5.81 -13.32
C VAL A 498 2.88 5.72 -12.71
N HIS A 499 2.11 4.75 -13.17
CA HIS A 499 0.77 4.49 -12.66
C HIS A 499 0.77 3.28 -11.72
N VAL A 500 0.10 3.44 -10.60
CA VAL A 500 -0.04 2.40 -9.58
C VAL A 500 -1.52 2.08 -9.42
N THR A 501 -1.85 0.81 -9.53
CA THR A 501 -3.17 0.32 -9.15
C THR A 501 -3.19 0.05 -7.66
N VAL A 502 -4.06 0.73 -6.93
CA VAL A 502 -4.25 0.53 -5.49
C VAL A 502 -5.56 -0.21 -5.26
N LEU A 503 -5.50 -1.24 -4.41
CA LEU A 503 -6.67 -1.95 -3.91
C LEU A 503 -7.04 -1.36 -2.55
N GLN A 504 -8.19 -0.72 -2.45
CA GLN A 504 -8.68 -0.10 -1.23
C GLN A 504 -10.01 -0.73 -0.84
N ASN A 505 -10.12 -1.16 0.42
CA ASN A 505 -11.39 -1.62 0.96
C ASN A 505 -12.22 -0.40 1.37
N VAL A 506 -13.36 -0.23 0.72
CA VAL A 506 -14.32 0.85 0.99
C VAL A 506 -15.55 0.24 1.65
N ALA A 507 -16.15 0.94 2.61
CA ALA A 507 -17.39 0.47 3.23
C ALA A 507 -18.51 0.43 2.18
N ALA A 508 -19.21 -0.70 2.11
CA ALA A 508 -20.39 -0.83 1.27
C ALA A 508 -21.66 -0.63 2.11
N VAL A 509 -22.71 -0.12 1.48
CA VAL A 509 -24.07 -0.13 2.02
C VAL A 509 -25.00 -0.63 0.92
N SER A 510 -25.83 -1.62 1.25
CA SER A 510 -26.82 -2.16 0.31
C SER A 510 -27.97 -1.18 0.08
N TYR A 511 -28.53 -1.14 -1.13
CA TYR A 511 -29.76 -0.38 -1.40
C TYR A 511 -30.91 -0.77 -0.46
N LEU A 512 -30.99 -2.04 -0.06
CA LEU A 512 -31.97 -2.52 0.91
C LEU A 512 -31.75 -1.91 2.30
N GLN A 513 -30.50 -1.78 2.74
CA GLN A 513 -30.18 -1.13 4.02
C GLN A 513 -30.51 0.37 3.98
N ILE A 514 -30.23 1.06 2.88
CA ILE A 514 -30.63 2.47 2.71
C ILE A 514 -32.15 2.58 2.82
N PHE A 515 -32.90 1.75 2.10
CA PHE A 515 -34.35 1.74 2.19
C PHE A 515 -34.86 1.48 3.62
N LEU A 516 -34.32 0.46 4.29
CA LEU A 516 -34.70 0.11 5.66
C LEU A 516 -34.31 1.21 6.66
N THR A 517 -33.18 1.90 6.50
CA THR A 517 -32.85 3.03 7.39
C THR A 517 -33.78 4.24 7.23
N VAL A 518 -34.25 4.51 6.01
CA VAL A 518 -35.13 5.65 5.71
C VAL A 518 -36.59 5.35 6.03
N LEU A 519 -37.02 4.09 5.92
CA LEU A 519 -38.41 3.68 6.14
C LEU A 519 -38.97 4.09 7.52
N PRO A 520 -38.28 3.87 8.67
CA PRO A 520 -38.72 4.33 9.98
C PRO A 520 -38.94 5.84 10.07
N LEU A 521 -38.16 6.65 9.35
CA LEU A 521 -38.34 8.10 9.30
C LEU A 521 -39.68 8.45 8.63
N ALA A 522 -39.96 7.83 7.47
CA ALA A 522 -41.23 8.03 6.77
C ALA A 522 -42.43 7.56 7.60
N LEU A 523 -42.30 6.41 8.28
CA LEU A 523 -43.34 5.88 9.18
C LEU A 523 -43.56 6.79 10.38
N ALA A 524 -42.49 7.26 11.04
CA ALA A 524 -42.59 8.18 12.17
C ALA A 524 -43.25 9.50 11.77
N LEU A 525 -42.90 10.07 10.61
CA LEU A 525 -43.56 11.25 10.05
C LEU A 525 -45.05 11.00 9.79
N PHE A 526 -45.40 9.85 9.21
CA PHE A 526 -46.79 9.48 8.97
C PHE A 526 -47.59 9.37 10.28
N ALA A 527 -47.06 8.67 11.30
CA ALA A 527 -47.72 8.59 12.60
C ALA A 527 -47.83 9.95 13.28
N TRP A 528 -46.81 10.80 13.17
CA TRP A 528 -46.85 12.15 13.71
C TRP A 528 -47.96 12.99 13.05
N ILE A 529 -48.06 12.99 11.71
CA ILE A 529 -49.15 13.66 10.98
C ILE A 529 -50.52 13.11 11.40
N LEU A 530 -50.65 11.78 11.49
CA LEU A 530 -51.88 11.12 11.94
C LEU A 530 -52.29 11.60 13.35
N THR A 531 -51.31 11.77 14.25
CA THR A 531 -51.54 12.24 15.62
C THR A 531 -51.84 13.74 15.70
N LEU A 532 -51.37 14.55 14.76
CA LEU A 532 -51.70 15.98 14.68
C LEU A 532 -53.14 16.21 14.18
N LEU A 533 -53.59 15.40 13.23
CA LEU A 533 -54.94 15.51 12.66
C LEU A 533 -56.06 15.08 13.63
N SER A 534 -55.73 14.34 14.69
CA SER A 534 -56.70 13.80 15.65
C SER A 534 -56.44 14.28 17.08
N PRO A 535 -57.42 14.91 17.77
CA PRO A 535 -57.24 15.39 19.13
C PRO A 535 -57.27 14.22 20.14
N MET A 536 -56.12 13.58 20.36
CA MET A 536 -56.03 12.38 21.21
C MET A 536 -56.01 12.64 22.73
N SER A 537 -56.21 13.89 23.17
CA SER A 537 -56.41 14.27 24.59
C SER A 537 -55.44 13.55 25.56
N TYR A 538 -55.95 12.79 26.54
CA TYR A 538 -55.17 12.05 27.54
C TYR A 538 -54.25 10.95 26.98
N TYR A 539 -54.42 10.52 25.73
CA TYR A 539 -53.63 9.45 25.09
C TYR A 539 -52.31 9.96 24.47
N GLN A 540 -52.06 11.27 24.47
CA GLN A 540 -50.79 11.85 23.99
C GLN A 540 -49.78 12.12 25.12
N HIS A 541 -50.20 11.97 26.38
CA HIS A 541 -49.44 12.39 27.54
C HIS A 541 -49.30 11.25 28.55
N SER A 542 -48.30 11.34 29.43
CA SER A 542 -48.04 10.32 30.45
C SER A 542 -49.16 10.26 31.49
N LEU A 543 -49.30 9.12 32.18
CA LEU A 543 -50.21 8.96 33.31
C LEU A 543 -50.01 10.07 34.36
N LEU A 544 -48.75 10.37 34.68
CA LEU A 544 -48.41 11.43 35.63
C LEU A 544 -48.93 12.80 35.19
N ALA A 545 -48.84 13.13 33.90
CA ALA A 545 -49.38 14.37 33.36
C ALA A 545 -50.91 14.39 33.44
N ALA A 546 -51.58 13.27 33.13
CA ALA A 546 -53.03 13.15 33.26
C ALA A 546 -53.50 13.27 34.73
N VAL A 547 -52.80 12.62 35.66
CA VAL A 547 -53.10 12.67 37.10
C VAL A 547 -52.83 14.07 37.67
N ALA A 548 -51.66 14.67 37.39
CA ALA A 548 -51.32 16.00 37.92
C ALA A 548 -52.27 17.11 37.44
N THR A 549 -52.79 17.00 36.21
CA THR A 549 -53.75 17.95 35.66
C THR A 549 -55.16 17.76 36.20
N THR A 550 -55.57 16.52 36.49
CA THR A 550 -56.88 16.20 37.09
C THR A 550 -56.93 16.43 38.60
N THR A 551 -55.78 16.42 39.29
CA THR A 551 -55.67 16.61 40.75
C THR A 551 -55.23 18.02 41.16
N HIS A 552 -55.10 18.95 40.20
CA HIS A 552 -54.69 20.34 40.42
C HIS A 552 -53.35 20.53 41.14
N LEU A 553 -52.41 19.58 41.02
CA LEU A 553 -51.08 19.63 41.66
C LEU A 553 -50.10 20.63 41.02
N THR A 554 -50.57 21.52 40.15
CA THR A 554 -49.73 22.58 39.56
C THR A 554 -49.77 23.82 40.46
N PRO A 555 -48.62 24.41 40.81
CA PRO A 555 -48.57 25.55 41.71
C PRO A 555 -49.45 26.70 41.21
N SER A 556 -50.23 27.20 42.15
CA SER A 556 -51.25 28.22 41.98
C SER A 556 -50.69 29.56 41.52
N SER A 557 -50.91 29.89 40.25
CA SER A 557 -51.18 31.27 39.83
C SER A 557 -52.31 31.24 38.80
N GLU A 558 -53.51 30.90 39.25
CA GLU A 558 -54.82 31.31 38.70
C GLU A 558 -55.89 30.33 39.19
N ARG A 559 -56.65 30.76 40.21
CA ARG A 559 -57.97 30.22 40.53
C ARG A 559 -58.90 30.56 39.36
N SER A 560 -58.98 29.69 38.37
CA SER A 560 -60.08 29.69 37.39
C SER A 560 -60.51 28.25 37.16
N GLY A 561 -61.76 27.94 37.50
CA GLY A 561 -62.36 26.61 37.49
C GLY A 561 -62.65 26.08 36.09
N THR A 562 -61.64 26.01 35.22
CA THR A 562 -61.71 25.28 33.96
C THR A 562 -60.66 24.17 33.95
N CYS A 563 -61.06 22.93 33.66
CA CYS A 563 -60.14 21.81 33.52
C CYS A 563 -59.06 22.16 32.49
N LYS A 564 -57.81 22.36 32.93
CA LYS A 564 -56.68 22.64 32.04
C LYS A 564 -56.49 21.45 31.08
N LYS A 565 -56.23 21.73 29.80
CA LYS A 565 -55.86 20.70 28.82
C LYS A 565 -54.58 19.99 29.30
N VAL A 566 -54.60 18.65 29.26
CA VAL A 566 -53.41 17.85 29.61
C VAL A 566 -52.27 18.22 28.67
N SER A 567 -51.09 18.44 29.24
CA SER A 567 -49.88 18.78 28.49
C SER A 567 -48.66 18.17 29.16
N THR A 568 -47.55 18.07 28.42
CA THR A 568 -46.29 17.53 28.95
C THR A 568 -45.77 18.39 30.10
N LEU A 569 -45.55 17.77 31.26
CA LEU A 569 -45.04 18.45 32.45
C LEU A 569 -43.59 18.90 32.23
N ARG A 570 -43.33 20.21 32.28
CA ARG A 570 -41.96 20.77 32.22
C ARG A 570 -41.21 20.59 33.55
N ASN A 571 -41.91 20.72 34.66
CA ASN A 571 -41.40 20.52 36.02
C ASN A 571 -42.34 19.53 36.74
N PRO A 572 -42.10 18.21 36.68
CA PRO A 572 -42.95 17.24 37.35
C PRO A 572 -42.83 17.39 38.88
N PRO A 573 -43.94 17.29 39.64
CA PRO A 573 -43.89 17.33 41.10
C PRO A 573 -43.18 16.09 41.65
N GLU A 574 -42.40 16.25 42.71
CA GLU A 574 -41.80 15.13 43.43
C GLU A 574 -42.88 14.39 44.21
N LEU A 575 -43.04 13.09 43.94
CA LEU A 575 -44.02 12.23 44.58
C LEU A 575 -43.32 11.30 45.56
N THR A 576 -43.82 11.26 46.80
CA THR A 576 -43.33 10.40 47.86
C THR A 576 -44.42 9.44 48.31
N LEU A 577 -44.00 8.21 48.65
CA LEU A 577 -44.85 7.21 49.27
C LEU A 577 -44.75 7.36 50.78
N VAL A 578 -45.82 7.87 51.40
CA VAL A 578 -45.88 8.08 52.85
C VAL A 578 -46.75 6.99 53.47
N ARG A 579 -46.20 6.24 54.43
CA ARG A 579 -46.94 5.24 55.19
C ARG A 579 -47.80 5.94 56.26
N LEU A 580 -49.12 5.84 56.14
CA LEU A 580 -50.07 6.39 57.11
C LEU A 580 -50.39 5.41 58.24
N SER A 581 -50.34 4.09 57.97
CA SER A 581 -50.50 3.03 58.97
C SER A 581 -49.82 1.73 58.50
N ASP A 582 -49.87 0.66 59.31
CA ASP A 582 -49.26 -0.60 58.94
C ASP A 582 -49.81 -1.21 57.63
N GLU A 583 -51.04 -0.88 57.26
CA GLU A 583 -51.72 -1.39 56.06
C GLU A 583 -52.02 -0.32 54.99
N HIS A 584 -51.69 0.96 55.23
CA HIS A 584 -52.03 2.04 54.30
C HIS A 584 -50.85 2.95 53.97
N THR A 585 -50.55 3.07 52.67
CA THR A 585 -49.58 3.99 52.09
C THR A 585 -50.28 4.94 51.13
N VAL A 586 -49.96 6.22 51.19
CA VAL A 586 -50.52 7.25 50.31
C VAL A 586 -49.42 7.92 49.52
N ILE A 587 -49.74 8.29 48.28
CA ILE A 587 -48.87 9.06 47.39
C ILE A 587 -49.13 10.55 47.63
N GLN A 588 -48.13 11.27 48.11
CA GLN A 588 -48.20 12.71 48.40
C GLN A 588 -47.08 13.47 47.69
N THR A 589 -47.31 14.73 47.36
CA THR A 589 -46.23 15.64 46.95
C THR A 589 -45.37 16.03 48.16
N ALA A 590 -44.13 16.44 47.92
CA ALA A 590 -43.23 16.94 48.98
C ALA A 590 -43.84 18.08 49.83
N ASP A 591 -44.76 18.86 49.25
CA ASP A 591 -45.47 19.96 49.91
C ASP A 591 -46.78 19.54 50.62
N GLY A 592 -47.06 18.23 50.72
CA GLY A 592 -48.24 17.69 51.42
C GLY A 592 -49.53 17.64 50.59
N GLY A 593 -49.46 17.82 49.27
CA GLY A 593 -50.61 17.66 48.36
C GLY A 593 -50.90 16.18 48.10
N MET A 594 -52.11 15.72 48.37
CA MET A 594 -52.48 14.31 48.19
C MET A 594 -52.92 14.02 46.75
N VAL A 595 -52.41 12.93 46.15
CA VAL A 595 -52.63 12.60 44.73
C VAL A 595 -53.78 11.59 44.52
N ALA A 596 -54.15 10.79 45.52
CA ALA A 596 -55.32 9.90 45.46
C ALA A 596 -55.80 9.48 46.87
N HIS A 597 -57.13 9.39 47.06
CA HIS A 597 -57.77 8.70 48.19
C HIS A 597 -57.97 7.22 47.80
N MET A 598 -57.39 6.30 48.56
CA MET A 598 -57.68 4.86 48.50
C MET A 598 -58.09 4.41 49.90
N GLY A 599 -59.33 3.95 50.07
CA GLY A 599 -59.84 3.37 51.32
C GLY A 599 -61.22 3.91 51.74
N GLU A 600 -62.17 3.00 51.93
CA GLU A 600 -63.49 3.28 52.49
C GLU A 600 -63.33 3.51 54.02
N GLN A 601 -64.01 4.53 54.57
CA GLN A 601 -64.07 4.92 55.99
C GLN A 601 -63.04 5.96 56.50
N PHE A 602 -63.34 7.25 56.30
CA PHE A 602 -62.99 8.29 57.28
C PHE A 602 -64.06 9.39 57.33
N LEU A 603 -65.33 9.00 57.50
CA LEU A 603 -66.40 9.91 57.91
C LEU A 603 -66.61 9.82 59.42
N ARG A 604 -65.74 10.46 60.20
CA ARG A 604 -66.11 11.04 61.51
C ARG A 604 -64.96 11.85 62.11
N GLN A 605 -65.35 12.99 62.68
CA GLN A 605 -64.60 13.90 63.56
C GLN A 605 -63.74 14.99 62.89
N ARG A 606 -64.40 16.07 62.48
CA ARG A 606 -64.23 17.38 63.12
C ARG A 606 -65.41 18.31 62.79
N ALA A 607 -66.43 18.23 63.62
CA ALA A 607 -67.26 19.38 63.93
C ALA A 607 -66.80 19.89 65.29
N LEU A 608 -66.33 21.14 65.37
CA LEU A 608 -66.58 22.12 66.46
C LEU A 608 -65.61 23.31 66.37
N HIS A 609 -66.19 24.39 65.86
CA HIS A 609 -66.02 25.82 66.11
C HIS A 609 -64.79 26.67 65.69
N PRO A 610 -65.06 27.94 65.25
CA PRO A 610 -64.10 28.93 64.76
C PRO A 610 -63.72 29.97 65.83
N MET A 611 -62.62 30.71 65.64
CA MET A 611 -62.44 32.10 66.11
C MET A 611 -61.20 32.76 65.45
N ASP A 612 -61.47 33.88 64.79
CA ASP A 612 -60.79 35.19 64.78
C ASP A 612 -59.25 35.34 64.68
N SER A 613 -58.86 36.27 63.81
CA SER A 613 -57.52 36.77 63.43
C SER A 613 -56.97 37.83 64.43
N PRO A 614 -55.88 38.59 64.13
CA PRO A 614 -54.49 38.30 63.71
C PRO A 614 -53.44 38.96 64.69
N ILE A 615 -52.13 38.92 64.41
CA ILE A 615 -50.99 39.84 64.80
C ILE A 615 -49.67 39.03 64.65
N ALA A 616 -48.84 39.22 63.62
CA ALA A 616 -47.83 40.26 63.30
C ALA A 616 -46.41 40.06 63.90
N VAL A 617 -45.46 39.74 63.00
CA VAL A 617 -44.12 40.34 62.75
C VAL A 617 -43.11 40.49 63.92
N HIS A 618 -41.95 39.81 63.87
CA HIS A 618 -40.65 40.41 63.49
C HIS A 618 -39.48 39.40 63.46
N THR A 619 -38.68 39.51 62.41
CA THR A 619 -37.34 38.94 62.15
C THR A 619 -36.25 39.51 63.08
N PRO A 620 -35.05 38.87 63.12
CA PRO A 620 -33.91 39.60 62.57
C PRO A 620 -33.02 38.74 61.64
N THR A 621 -32.44 39.44 60.67
CA THR A 621 -31.43 38.95 59.71
C THR A 621 -30.06 39.57 59.97
N LYS A 622 -29.04 38.76 59.69
CA LYS A 622 -27.75 39.04 59.02
C LYS A 622 -26.63 39.86 59.71
N GLN A 623 -25.50 39.15 59.80
CA GLN A 623 -24.12 39.54 59.43
C GLN A 623 -23.23 40.23 60.47
N GLU A 624 -22.32 39.44 61.03
CA GLU A 624 -20.85 39.58 60.84
C GLU A 624 -20.34 38.16 60.49
N MET A 625 -20.09 37.80 59.22
CA MET A 625 -18.87 38.04 58.40
C MET A 625 -17.58 37.58 59.11
N GLN A 626 -17.09 36.38 58.75
CA GLN A 626 -15.96 36.12 57.82
C GLN A 626 -14.59 36.37 58.49
N ILE A 627 -13.70 35.38 58.53
CA ILE A 627 -12.60 35.12 57.57
C ILE A 627 -11.96 33.77 58.06
N LEU A 628 -11.61 32.74 57.27
CA LEU A 628 -10.68 32.69 56.14
C LEU A 628 -10.79 31.31 55.38
N MET A 629 -11.11 31.39 54.08
CA MET A 629 -10.66 30.60 52.89
C MET A 629 -10.79 29.06 52.78
N ASP A 630 -11.83 28.62 52.08
CA ASP A 630 -11.90 27.80 50.82
C ASP A 630 -10.59 27.47 50.04
N PRO A 631 -10.58 26.58 49.00
CA PRO A 631 -11.38 25.37 48.64
C PRO A 631 -10.50 24.27 47.92
N PRO A 632 -10.95 23.41 46.96
CA PRO A 632 -12.17 22.59 46.80
C PRO A 632 -11.95 21.09 46.36
N PHE A 633 -13.08 20.36 46.26
CA PHE A 633 -13.47 19.35 45.24
C PHE A 633 -13.13 17.85 45.41
N LEU A 634 -14.19 17.08 45.73
CA LEU A 634 -14.83 16.02 44.90
C LEU A 634 -13.95 14.97 44.18
N GLN A 635 -14.13 13.69 44.52
CA GLN A 635 -14.77 12.68 43.64
C GLN A 635 -14.71 11.27 44.27
N ALA A 636 -15.87 10.68 44.56
CA ALA A 636 -16.04 9.23 44.62
C ALA A 636 -17.48 8.89 44.23
N ILE A 637 -17.56 8.00 43.23
CA ILE A 637 -18.70 7.23 42.69
C ILE A 637 -19.59 7.97 41.69
#